data_AF-A0A918I5V6-F1
#
_entry.id   AF-A0A918I5V6-F1
#
_cell.length_a   1.000
_cell.length_b   1.000
_cell.length_c   1.000
_cell.angle_alpha   90.00
_cell.angle_beta   90.00
_cell.angle_gamma   90.00
#
_symmetry.space_group_name_H-M   'P 1'
#
loop_
_entity.id
_entity.type
_entity.pdbx_description
1 polymer ?
#
loop_
_entity_poly.entity_id
_entity_poly.type
_entity_poly.pdbx_seq_one_letter_code
_entity_poly.pdbx_strand_id
1 'polypeptide(L)'
;MRTTPHATASVAPWMSVTVDPSASANPPTDLAEQVAEALKVADSIDLSGTGTDIERRATDIDLRRLVRSAYDPDVFNARDKELEELSWAECGPQAADDGWEEYAHDGGISVSYVLREMPRRPIAYSVLLPLLAPGRFQRRITLVYRVLDPVEGEAVLEREISHAHQRARATAEVKGRAKWTQKADFQKAEQAAAQMAGGSQVVDWTLMVTVTAHTADLPAARQELERAVKTTRGIRMRPAYGAQAAVFAAGLPLVYSPLVKD
;
A
#
# COMPACT_ATOMS: atom_id res chain seq x y z
N MET A 1 21.31 -8.95 34.12
CA MET A 1 20.93 -7.75 33.35
C MET A 1 21.83 -7.69 32.11
N ARG A 2 21.41 -8.30 31.00
CA ARG A 2 22.17 -8.29 29.74
C ARG A 2 21.38 -7.43 28.77
N THR A 3 21.65 -6.12 28.80
CA THR A 3 21.13 -5.14 27.83
C THR A 3 21.91 -5.29 26.53
N THR A 4 21.61 -6.35 25.78
CA THR A 4 21.87 -6.35 24.34
C THR A 4 20.95 -5.30 23.74
N PRO A 5 21.46 -4.31 22.98
CA PRO A 5 20.57 -3.38 22.30
C PRO A 5 19.67 -4.19 21.35
N HIS A 6 18.35 -3.99 21.44
CA HIS A 6 17.41 -4.37 20.38
C HIS A 6 17.64 -3.43 19.18
N ALA A 7 18.84 -3.46 18.61
CA ALA A 7 19.23 -2.67 17.44
C ALA A 7 19.35 -3.62 16.24
N THR A 8 18.26 -4.32 15.92
CA THR A 8 18.13 -4.98 14.63
C THR A 8 17.16 -4.16 13.82
N ALA A 9 17.67 -3.53 12.77
CA ALA A 9 16.87 -2.94 11.72
C ALA A 9 16.01 -4.06 11.11
N SER A 10 14.72 -4.09 11.47
CA SER A 10 13.78 -5.14 11.03
C SER A 10 12.81 -4.57 10.01
N VAL A 11 12.58 -5.32 8.94
CA VAL A 11 11.52 -5.08 7.96
C VAL A 11 10.77 -6.39 7.82
N ALA A 12 9.47 -6.37 8.08
CA ALA A 12 8.60 -7.51 7.86
C ALA A 12 7.65 -7.20 6.71
N PRO A 13 7.88 -7.77 5.52
CA PRO A 13 6.95 -7.66 4.41
C PRO A 13 5.84 -8.71 4.54
N TRP A 14 4.61 -8.32 4.22
CA TRP A 14 3.50 -9.24 4.01
C TRP A 14 2.66 -8.75 2.83
N MET A 15 1.89 -9.66 2.25
CA MET A 15 0.96 -9.38 1.17
C MET A 15 -0.40 -9.95 1.53
N SER A 16 -1.44 -9.13 1.35
CA SER A 16 -2.84 -9.55 1.47
C SER A 16 -3.48 -9.45 0.09
N VAL A 17 -4.20 -10.49 -0.32
CA VAL A 17 -4.90 -10.55 -1.60
C VAL A 17 -6.38 -10.57 -1.30
N THR A 18 -7.12 -9.60 -1.84
CA THR A 18 -8.58 -9.56 -1.76
C THR A 18 -9.15 -9.98 -3.10
N VAL A 19 -10.01 -10.99 -3.09
CA VAL A 19 -10.64 -11.55 -4.29
C VAL A 19 -12.15 -11.39 -4.15
N ASP A 20 -12.80 -10.91 -5.21
CA ASP A 20 -14.25 -11.02 -5.35
C ASP A 20 -14.55 -12.35 -6.05
N PRO A 21 -14.97 -13.41 -5.32
CA PRO A 21 -15.18 -14.72 -5.92
C PRO A 21 -16.36 -14.73 -6.90
N SER A 22 -17.29 -13.77 -6.77
CA SER A 22 -18.47 -13.66 -7.62
C SER A 22 -18.18 -13.04 -8.99
N ALA A 23 -17.01 -12.42 -9.16
CA ALA A 23 -16.56 -11.84 -10.42
C ALA A 23 -16.02 -12.90 -11.42
N SER A 24 -16.03 -14.18 -11.05
CA SER A 24 -15.62 -15.28 -11.94
C SER A 24 -16.68 -15.56 -13.02
N ALA A 25 -16.26 -16.15 -14.15
CA ALA A 25 -17.16 -16.45 -15.28
C ALA A 25 -18.31 -17.41 -14.91
N ASN A 26 -18.06 -18.29 -13.94
CA ASN A 26 -19.06 -19.15 -13.32
C ASN A 26 -19.09 -18.85 -11.82
N PRO A 27 -19.92 -17.88 -11.38
CA PRO A 27 -19.92 -17.45 -10.01
C PRO A 27 -20.23 -18.60 -9.06
N PRO A 28 -19.40 -18.81 -8.02
CA PRO A 28 -19.63 -19.83 -7.01
C PRO A 28 -20.91 -19.52 -6.21
N THR A 29 -21.63 -20.57 -5.87
CA THR A 29 -22.95 -20.45 -5.20
C THR A 29 -22.86 -20.61 -3.69
N ASP A 30 -21.86 -21.34 -3.20
CA ASP A 30 -21.63 -21.55 -1.77
C ASP A 30 -20.28 -21.00 -1.29
N LEU A 31 -20.11 -20.97 0.03
CA LEU A 31 -18.90 -20.44 0.66
C LEU A 31 -17.65 -21.28 0.34
N ALA A 32 -17.79 -22.59 0.19
CA ALA A 32 -16.65 -23.47 -0.07
C ALA A 32 -16.10 -23.23 -1.49
N GLU A 33 -16.98 -23.09 -2.47
CA GLU A 33 -16.65 -22.71 -3.84
C GLU A 33 -16.04 -21.29 -3.90
N GLN A 34 -16.60 -20.34 -3.13
CA GLN A 34 -16.03 -18.98 -3.02
C GLN A 34 -14.61 -18.99 -2.47
N VAL A 35 -14.36 -19.77 -1.41
CA VAL A 35 -13.02 -19.93 -0.82
C VAL A 35 -12.08 -20.62 -1.81
N ALA A 36 -12.55 -21.65 -2.52
CA ALA A 36 -11.75 -22.34 -3.53
C ALA A 36 -11.32 -21.41 -4.66
N GLU A 37 -12.21 -20.55 -5.17
CA GLU A 37 -11.87 -19.58 -6.21
C GLU A 37 -10.89 -18.52 -5.69
N ALA A 38 -11.07 -18.03 -4.46
CA ALA A 38 -10.13 -17.10 -3.84
C ALA A 38 -8.73 -17.71 -3.65
N LEU A 39 -8.64 -18.97 -3.21
CA LEU A 39 -7.37 -19.69 -3.05
C LEU A 39 -6.69 -19.92 -4.39
N LYS A 40 -7.45 -20.32 -5.42
CA LYS A 40 -6.94 -20.48 -6.79
C LYS A 40 -6.33 -19.17 -7.33
N VAL A 41 -6.99 -18.03 -7.11
CA VAL A 41 -6.43 -16.72 -7.47
C VAL A 41 -5.16 -16.46 -6.66
N ALA A 42 -5.19 -16.67 -5.35
CA ALA A 42 -4.03 -16.44 -4.48
C ALA A 42 -2.83 -17.36 -4.78
N ASP A 43 -3.05 -18.55 -5.33
CA ASP A 43 -2.01 -19.50 -5.76
C ASP A 43 -1.48 -19.18 -7.17
N SER A 44 -2.25 -18.45 -7.99
CA SER A 44 -1.83 -18.04 -9.34
C SER A 44 -0.88 -16.84 -9.37
N ILE A 45 -0.71 -16.14 -8.25
CA ILE A 45 0.15 -14.96 -8.16
C ILE A 45 1.61 -15.41 -8.09
N ASP A 46 2.35 -15.19 -9.18
CA ASP A 46 3.78 -15.43 -9.26
C ASP A 46 4.56 -14.16 -8.88
N LEU A 47 5.30 -14.23 -7.76
CA LEU A 47 6.16 -13.14 -7.29
C LEU A 47 7.64 -13.36 -7.66
N SER A 48 8.00 -14.43 -8.35
CA SER A 48 9.41 -14.74 -8.67
C SER A 48 10.12 -13.61 -9.45
N GLY A 49 9.37 -12.89 -10.29
CA GLY A 49 9.86 -11.75 -11.06
C GLY A 49 10.30 -10.53 -10.22
N THR A 50 9.93 -10.46 -8.93
CA THR A 50 10.36 -9.38 -8.03
C THR A 50 11.68 -9.69 -7.31
N GLY A 51 12.21 -10.91 -7.48
CA GLY A 51 13.37 -11.39 -6.72
C GLY A 51 13.06 -11.74 -5.26
N THR A 52 11.78 -11.88 -4.91
CA THR A 52 11.32 -12.36 -3.60
C THR A 52 10.69 -13.73 -3.70
N ASP A 53 10.76 -14.51 -2.63
CA ASP A 53 10.07 -15.79 -2.51
C ASP A 53 9.01 -15.72 -1.40
N ILE A 54 7.95 -16.53 -1.53
CA ILE A 54 6.88 -16.62 -0.52
C ILE A 54 7.32 -17.63 0.54
N GLU A 55 7.56 -17.15 1.77
CA GLU A 55 7.97 -18.02 2.88
C GLU A 55 6.86 -19.00 3.28
N ARG A 56 5.66 -18.49 3.56
CA ARG A 56 4.46 -19.26 3.92
C ARG A 56 3.19 -18.43 3.82
N ARG A 57 2.04 -19.08 3.91
CA ARG A 57 0.76 -18.42 4.23
C ARG A 57 0.79 -17.95 5.69
N ALA A 58 0.27 -16.75 5.97
CA ALA A 58 0.16 -16.23 7.32
C ALA A 58 -0.76 -17.11 8.16
N THR A 59 -0.32 -17.45 9.37
CA THR A 59 -1.10 -18.15 10.39
C THR A 59 -2.02 -17.18 11.15
N ASP A 60 -2.88 -17.70 12.01
CA ASP A 60 -3.66 -16.85 12.92
C ASP A 60 -2.75 -16.08 13.88
N ILE A 61 -1.67 -16.69 14.38
CA ILE A 61 -0.65 -16.03 15.20
C ILE A 61 0.01 -14.86 14.44
N ASP A 62 0.35 -15.06 13.17
CA ASP A 62 0.92 -14.00 12.32
C ASP A 62 -0.06 -12.82 12.20
N LEU A 63 -1.35 -13.09 11.95
CA LEU A 63 -2.36 -12.03 11.85
C LEU A 63 -2.55 -11.29 13.19
N ARG A 64 -2.65 -12.01 14.31
CA ARG A 64 -2.73 -11.41 15.66
C ARG A 64 -1.52 -10.51 15.93
N ARG A 65 -0.30 -10.97 15.57
CA ARG A 65 0.94 -10.17 15.68
C ARG A 65 0.86 -8.88 14.88
N LEU A 66 0.52 -8.98 13.59
CA LEU A 66 0.52 -7.85 12.67
C LEU A 66 -0.53 -6.79 13.07
N VAL A 67 -1.69 -7.23 13.55
CA VAL A 67 -2.75 -6.33 14.02
C VAL A 67 -2.39 -5.72 15.37
N ARG A 68 -2.02 -6.53 16.36
CA ARG A 68 -1.71 -6.02 17.71
C ARG A 68 -0.50 -5.07 17.69
N SER A 69 0.54 -5.40 16.93
CA SER A 69 1.73 -4.54 16.78
C SER A 69 1.46 -3.24 16.03
N ALA A 70 0.35 -3.14 15.29
CA ALA A 70 -0.05 -1.89 14.69
C ALA A 70 -0.56 -0.89 15.73
N TYR A 71 -1.19 -1.38 16.81
CA TYR A 71 -1.71 -0.56 17.91
C TYR A 71 -0.70 -0.42 19.06
N ASP A 72 0.18 -1.40 19.24
CA ASP A 72 1.15 -1.46 20.34
C ASP A 72 2.52 -1.89 19.80
N PRO A 73 3.43 -0.95 19.52
CA PRO A 73 4.70 -1.24 18.85
C PRO A 73 5.60 -2.23 19.59
N ASP A 74 5.45 -2.34 20.90
CA ASP A 74 6.29 -3.20 21.74
C ASP A 74 5.98 -4.69 21.52
N VAL A 75 4.81 -5.01 20.98
CA VAL A 75 4.34 -6.39 20.74
C VAL A 75 4.98 -7.04 19.51
N PHE A 76 5.55 -6.26 18.57
CA PHE A 76 6.03 -6.82 17.30
C PHE A 76 7.01 -8.00 17.47
N ASN A 77 7.88 -7.93 18.48
CA ASN A 77 8.89 -8.95 18.80
C ASN A 77 8.49 -9.89 19.94
N ALA A 78 7.22 -9.90 20.37
CA ALA A 78 6.71 -10.83 21.37
C ALA A 78 6.91 -12.29 20.92
N ARG A 79 6.92 -13.26 21.82
CA ARG A 79 7.00 -14.67 21.45
C ARG A 79 5.64 -15.15 20.96
N ASP A 80 5.61 -16.14 20.07
CA ASP A 80 4.36 -16.66 19.51
C ASP A 80 3.38 -17.11 20.60
N LYS A 81 3.88 -17.74 21.66
CA LYS A 81 3.06 -18.14 22.82
C LYS A 81 2.29 -16.98 23.46
N GLU A 82 2.86 -15.77 23.49
CA GLU A 82 2.20 -14.58 24.05
C GLU A 82 1.03 -14.13 23.16
N LEU A 83 1.07 -14.45 21.87
CA LEU A 83 0.00 -14.15 20.92
C LEU A 83 -1.04 -15.26 20.80
N GLU A 84 -0.64 -16.51 21.06
CA GLU A 84 -1.56 -17.65 21.18
C GLU A 84 -2.59 -17.42 22.30
N GLU A 85 -2.15 -16.78 23.39
CA GLU A 85 -2.99 -16.43 24.55
C GLU A 85 -4.01 -15.31 24.24
N LEU A 86 -3.78 -14.50 23.20
CA LEU A 86 -4.70 -13.43 22.79
C LEU A 86 -5.82 -13.97 21.90
N SER A 87 -7.08 -13.65 22.23
CA SER A 87 -8.19 -13.80 21.30
C SER A 87 -8.14 -12.74 20.19
N TRP A 88 -8.85 -12.98 19.09
CA TRP A 88 -8.95 -12.00 17.99
C TRP A 88 -9.48 -10.63 18.46
N ALA A 89 -10.45 -10.63 19.37
CA ALA A 89 -11.06 -9.41 19.90
C ALA A 89 -10.08 -8.57 20.74
N GLU A 90 -9.00 -9.17 21.26
CA GLU A 90 -7.96 -8.49 22.06
C GLU A 90 -6.81 -7.94 21.19
N CYS A 91 -6.80 -8.25 19.89
CA CYS A 91 -5.76 -7.76 18.98
C CYS A 91 -5.94 -6.28 18.61
N GLY A 92 -7.18 -5.78 18.63
CA GLY A 92 -7.48 -4.37 18.45
C GLY A 92 -7.34 -3.56 19.75
N PRO A 93 -7.55 -2.23 19.67
CA PRO A 93 -7.52 -1.36 20.83
C PRO A 93 -8.83 -1.48 21.61
N GLN A 94 -8.78 -1.33 22.93
CA GLN A 94 -9.98 -1.26 23.78
C GLN A 94 -10.65 0.11 23.72
N ALA A 95 -9.86 1.16 23.50
CA ALA A 95 -10.33 2.52 23.34
C ALA A 95 -9.54 3.18 22.22
N ALA A 96 -10.23 3.95 21.39
CA ALA A 96 -9.61 4.76 20.36
C ALA A 96 -10.42 6.02 20.07
N ASP A 97 -9.74 7.10 19.69
CA ASP A 97 -10.32 8.37 19.30
C ASP A 97 -9.70 8.85 17.98
N ASP A 98 -10.56 9.12 16.99
CA ASP A 98 -10.14 9.57 15.66
C ASP A 98 -10.11 11.09 15.61
N GLY A 99 -8.93 11.63 15.92
CA GLY A 99 -8.67 13.06 15.87
C GLY A 99 -8.43 13.55 14.44
N TRP A 100 -8.42 14.88 14.30
CA TRP A 100 -8.19 15.51 12.99
C TRP A 100 -6.78 15.22 12.44
N GLU A 101 -5.75 15.23 13.28
CA GLU A 101 -4.35 15.02 12.86
C GLU A 101 -3.75 13.68 13.29
N GLU A 102 -4.39 12.99 14.23
CA GLU A 102 -3.86 11.79 14.87
C GLU A 102 -4.99 10.85 15.31
N TYR A 103 -4.65 9.57 15.37
CA TYR A 103 -5.53 8.52 15.85
C TYR A 103 -4.97 7.99 17.17
N ALA A 104 -5.59 8.38 18.28
CA ALA A 104 -5.19 7.93 19.61
C ALA A 104 -5.84 6.58 19.91
N HIS A 105 -5.08 5.66 20.49
CA HIS A 105 -5.56 4.37 20.98
C HIS A 105 -4.84 3.98 22.27
N ASP A 106 -5.38 3.01 23.01
CA ASP A 106 -4.82 2.54 24.28
C ASP A 106 -3.33 2.14 24.23
N GLY A 107 -2.86 1.62 23.08
CA GLY A 107 -1.44 1.28 22.86
C GLY A 107 -0.53 2.41 22.35
N GLY A 108 -1.07 3.60 22.02
CA GLY A 108 -0.26 4.71 21.50
C GLY A 108 -1.03 5.70 20.61
N ILE A 109 -0.30 6.50 19.86
CA ILE A 109 -0.86 7.48 18.92
C ILE A 109 -0.30 7.21 17.52
N SER A 110 -1.20 7.11 16.56
CA SER A 110 -0.88 6.88 15.16
C SER A 110 -1.06 8.15 14.32
N VAL A 111 -0.11 8.41 13.43
CA VAL A 111 -0.19 9.50 12.45
C VAL A 111 0.03 8.93 11.06
N SER A 112 -0.90 9.23 10.16
CA SER A 112 -0.92 8.67 8.83
C SER A 112 -0.83 9.72 7.73
N TYR A 113 -0.17 9.33 6.64
CA TYR A 113 -0.02 10.08 5.42
C TYR A 113 -0.56 9.26 4.25
N VAL A 114 -1.20 9.93 3.30
CA VAL A 114 -1.73 9.32 2.08
C VAL A 114 -1.12 9.96 0.85
N LEU A 115 -1.09 9.21 -0.24
CA LEU A 115 -0.76 9.73 -1.56
C LEU A 115 -1.68 10.91 -1.90
N ARG A 116 -1.09 12.06 -2.22
CA ARG A 116 -1.81 13.27 -2.60
C ARG A 116 -2.24 13.23 -4.07
N GLU A 117 -1.37 12.73 -4.93
CA GLU A 117 -1.60 12.56 -6.35
C GLU A 117 -0.68 11.46 -6.91
N MET A 118 -1.14 10.81 -7.98
CA MET A 118 -0.32 9.86 -8.71
C MET A 118 0.94 10.53 -9.29
N PRO A 119 2.12 9.90 -9.17
CA PRO A 119 3.33 10.36 -9.84
C PRO A 119 3.11 10.44 -11.35
N ARG A 120 3.36 11.61 -11.94
CA ARG A 120 3.23 11.83 -13.39
C ARG A 120 4.38 11.25 -14.21
N ARG A 121 5.36 10.65 -13.54
CA ARG A 121 6.58 10.10 -14.14
C ARG A 121 6.82 8.73 -13.53
N PRO A 122 7.39 7.79 -14.31
CA PRO A 122 7.90 6.55 -13.75
C PRO A 122 8.85 6.86 -12.60
N ILE A 123 8.60 6.21 -11.47
CA ILE A 123 9.43 6.29 -10.27
C ILE A 123 10.19 4.98 -10.13
N ALA A 124 11.48 5.08 -9.87
CA ALA A 124 12.27 3.90 -9.51
C ALA A 124 11.90 3.45 -8.10
N TYR A 125 12.02 2.15 -7.81
CA TYR A 125 11.81 1.62 -6.46
C TYR A 125 12.65 2.34 -5.40
N SER A 126 13.84 2.83 -5.79
CA SER A 126 14.77 3.55 -4.92
C SER A 126 14.19 4.82 -4.31
N VAL A 127 13.14 5.39 -4.92
CA VAL A 127 12.41 6.54 -4.39
C VAL A 127 11.76 6.21 -3.03
N LEU A 128 11.34 4.97 -2.81
CA LEU A 128 10.70 4.53 -1.56
C LEU A 128 11.70 4.21 -0.44
N LEU A 129 13.00 4.12 -0.73
CA LEU A 129 14.01 3.73 0.27
C LEU A 129 14.03 4.62 1.52
N PRO A 130 13.86 5.96 1.47
CA PRO A 130 13.75 6.78 2.68
C PRO A 130 12.57 6.38 3.57
N LEU A 131 11.46 5.93 2.96
CA LEU A 131 10.30 5.42 3.67
C LEU A 131 10.48 3.97 4.12
N LEU A 132 11.29 3.15 3.47
CA LEU A 132 11.45 1.72 3.80
C LEU A 132 12.63 1.42 4.75
N ALA A 133 13.72 2.20 4.70
CA ALA A 133 14.93 2.01 5.49
C ALA A 133 14.73 2.17 7.01
N PRO A 134 14.85 1.12 7.84
CA PRO A 134 14.40 1.11 9.24
C PRO A 134 14.73 2.36 10.06
N GLY A 135 13.72 2.85 10.78
CA GLY A 135 13.76 4.07 11.58
C GLY A 135 13.78 3.80 13.08
N ARG A 136 13.70 4.87 13.89
CA ARG A 136 13.60 4.73 15.36
C ARG A 136 12.21 4.26 15.78
N PHE A 137 11.19 4.64 15.02
CA PHE A 137 9.80 4.36 15.33
C PHE A 137 9.22 3.34 14.35
N GLN A 138 8.35 2.47 14.85
CA GLN A 138 7.65 1.54 13.99
C GLN A 138 6.77 2.31 13.02
N ARG A 139 6.95 2.01 11.74
CA ARG A 139 6.18 2.57 10.65
C ARG A 139 5.72 1.47 9.73
N ARG A 140 4.47 1.59 9.30
CA ARG A 140 3.83 0.69 8.35
C ARG A 140 3.67 1.44 7.04
N ILE A 141 4.13 0.83 5.95
CA ILE A 141 4.05 1.38 4.60
C ILE A 141 3.21 0.42 3.78
N THR A 142 2.06 0.88 3.32
CA THR A 142 1.10 0.05 2.63
C THR A 142 0.97 0.54 1.20
N LEU A 143 1.32 -0.33 0.25
CA LEU A 143 1.02 -0.18 -1.16
C LEU A 143 -0.21 -1.02 -1.45
N VAL A 144 -1.27 -0.37 -1.93
CA VAL A 144 -2.49 -1.04 -2.35
C VAL A 144 -2.53 -1.02 -3.85
N TYR A 145 -2.73 -2.18 -4.48
CA TYR A 145 -2.93 -2.31 -5.92
C TYR A 145 -4.35 -2.83 -6.19
N ARG A 146 -5.02 -2.23 -7.18
CA ARG A 146 -6.26 -2.75 -7.76
C ARG A 146 -5.98 -3.09 -9.22
N VAL A 147 -6.02 -4.38 -9.53
CA VAL A 147 -5.94 -4.84 -10.92
C VAL A 147 -7.25 -4.49 -11.60
N LEU A 148 -7.17 -3.72 -12.69
CA LEU A 148 -8.35 -3.34 -13.46
C LEU A 148 -8.80 -4.54 -14.30
N ASP A 149 -10.11 -4.64 -14.53
CA ASP A 149 -10.58 -5.60 -15.52
C ASP A 149 -10.06 -5.20 -16.91
N PRO A 150 -9.92 -6.16 -17.86
CA PRO A 150 -9.33 -5.88 -19.16
C PRO A 150 -10.01 -4.73 -19.93
N VAL A 151 -11.33 -4.58 -19.81
CA VAL A 151 -12.09 -3.55 -20.54
C VAL A 151 -11.87 -2.18 -19.90
N GLU A 152 -11.93 -2.09 -18.57
CA GLU A 152 -11.58 -0.86 -17.83
C GLU A 152 -10.13 -0.44 -18.12
N GLY A 153 -9.20 -1.39 -18.07
CA GLY A 153 -7.78 -1.15 -18.35
C GLY A 153 -7.53 -0.64 -19.78
N GLU A 154 -8.16 -1.23 -20.79
CA GLU A 154 -8.07 -0.78 -22.18
C GLU A 154 -8.62 0.65 -22.34
N ALA A 155 -9.78 0.93 -21.74
CA ALA A 155 -10.39 2.27 -21.79
C ALA A 155 -9.52 3.33 -21.10
N VAL A 156 -8.87 3.01 -19.99
CA VAL A 156 -7.90 3.89 -19.32
C VAL A 156 -6.71 4.18 -20.23
N LEU A 157 -6.14 3.15 -20.83
CA LEU A 157 -4.97 3.28 -21.70
C LEU A 157 -5.28 4.07 -22.97
N GLU A 158 -6.39 3.77 -23.66
CA GLU A 158 -6.81 4.49 -24.87
C GLU A 158 -7.00 5.99 -24.58
N ARG A 159 -7.61 6.30 -23.43
CA ARG A 159 -7.77 7.67 -22.95
C ARG A 159 -6.42 8.34 -22.73
N GLU A 160 -5.45 7.67 -22.10
CA GLU A 160 -4.10 8.22 -21.89
C GLU A 160 -3.37 8.50 -23.22
N ILE A 161 -3.40 7.56 -24.17
CA ILE A 161 -2.78 7.71 -25.50
C ILE A 161 -3.42 8.87 -26.25
N SER A 162 -4.76 8.92 -26.27
CA SER A 162 -5.51 9.98 -26.93
C SER A 162 -5.16 11.36 -26.35
N HIS A 163 -5.14 11.49 -25.03
CA HIS A 163 -4.74 12.73 -24.37
C HIS A 163 -3.28 13.12 -24.63
N ALA A 164 -2.35 12.16 -24.64
CA ALA A 164 -0.94 12.43 -24.95
C ALA A 164 -0.78 12.94 -26.40
N HIS A 165 -1.44 12.28 -27.35
CA HIS A 165 -1.41 12.63 -28.77
C HIS A 165 -2.06 14.00 -29.05
N GLN A 166 -3.26 14.25 -28.51
CA GLN A 166 -3.94 15.55 -28.64
C GLN A 166 -3.10 16.70 -28.07
N ARG A 167 -2.50 16.51 -26.89
CA ARG A 167 -1.65 17.52 -26.25
C ARG A 167 -0.40 17.83 -27.07
N ALA A 168 0.21 16.81 -27.68
CA ALA A 168 1.36 16.99 -28.56
C ALA A 168 0.98 17.75 -29.83
N ARG A 169 -0.14 17.39 -30.48
CA ARG A 169 -0.66 18.07 -31.68
C ARG A 169 -1.01 19.52 -31.42
N ALA A 170 -1.82 19.82 -30.40
CA ALA A 170 -2.21 21.19 -30.08
C ALA A 170 -0.99 22.09 -29.81
N THR A 171 0.05 21.55 -29.18
CA THR A 171 1.29 22.31 -28.93
C THR A 171 2.08 22.53 -30.22
N ALA A 172 2.13 21.54 -31.11
CA ALA A 172 2.77 21.66 -32.40
C ALA A 172 2.07 22.67 -33.32
N GLU A 173 0.74 22.73 -33.30
CA GLU A 173 -0.05 23.70 -34.05
C GLU A 173 0.23 25.14 -33.58
N VAL A 174 0.30 25.38 -32.26
CA VAL A 174 0.55 26.72 -31.72
C VAL A 174 2.02 27.15 -31.80
N LYS A 175 2.97 26.21 -31.66
CA LYS A 175 4.41 26.52 -31.51
C LYS A 175 5.30 26.02 -32.64
N GLY A 176 4.72 25.43 -33.69
CA GLY A 176 5.43 24.81 -34.82
C GLY A 176 6.16 23.51 -34.48
N ARG A 177 6.21 23.09 -33.20
CA ARG A 177 6.80 21.81 -32.76
C ARG A 177 6.26 21.37 -31.40
N ALA A 178 6.15 20.06 -31.22
CA ALA A 178 5.89 19.47 -29.90
C ALA A 178 7.12 19.61 -28.99
N LYS A 179 6.88 19.72 -27.68
CA LYS A 179 7.98 19.69 -26.69
C LYS A 179 8.55 18.27 -26.58
N TRP A 180 9.85 18.16 -26.31
CA TRP A 180 10.51 16.87 -26.05
C TRP A 180 9.79 16.03 -24.99
N THR A 181 9.29 16.66 -23.93
CA THR A 181 8.52 15.98 -22.88
C THR A 181 7.23 15.35 -23.42
N GLN A 182 6.53 16.01 -24.35
CA GLN A 182 5.29 15.51 -24.93
C GLN A 182 5.54 14.32 -25.86
N LYS A 183 6.64 14.37 -26.62
CA LYS A 183 7.06 13.23 -27.44
C LYS A 183 7.40 12.01 -26.56
N ALA A 184 8.09 12.24 -25.44
CA ALA A 184 8.39 11.18 -24.48
C ALA A 184 7.13 10.63 -23.81
N ASP A 185 6.14 11.46 -23.49
CA ASP A 185 4.87 11.01 -22.90
C ASP A 185 4.08 10.15 -23.89
N PHE A 186 4.04 10.53 -25.17
CA PHE A 186 3.41 9.71 -26.23
C PHE A 186 4.10 8.35 -26.39
N GLN A 187 5.43 8.32 -26.48
CA GLN A 187 6.19 7.07 -26.58
C GLN A 187 5.96 6.14 -25.38
N LYS A 188 5.80 6.68 -24.17
CA LYS A 188 5.46 5.88 -22.99
C LYS A 188 4.06 5.28 -23.09
N ALA A 189 3.09 6.05 -23.57
CA ALA A 189 1.73 5.55 -23.75
C ALA A 189 1.70 4.41 -24.79
N GLU A 190 2.46 4.52 -25.88
CA GLU A 190 2.64 3.42 -26.84
C GLU A 190 3.33 2.20 -26.22
N GLN A 191 4.36 2.40 -25.39
CA GLN A 191 5.02 1.30 -24.68
C GLN A 191 4.07 0.59 -23.71
N ALA A 192 3.24 1.34 -22.98
CA ALA A 192 2.23 0.76 -22.11
C ALA A 192 1.20 -0.07 -22.90
N ALA A 193 0.81 0.39 -24.09
CA ALA A 193 -0.04 -0.39 -25.00
C ALA A 193 0.62 -1.68 -25.47
N ALA A 194 1.90 -1.62 -25.85
CA ALA A 194 2.64 -2.81 -26.24
C ALA A 194 2.77 -3.81 -25.08
N GLN A 195 2.96 -3.33 -23.84
CA GLN A 195 2.99 -4.18 -22.65
C GLN A 195 1.64 -4.86 -22.39
N MET A 196 0.53 -4.12 -22.52
CA MET A 196 -0.81 -4.68 -22.36
C MET A 196 -1.11 -5.74 -23.43
N ALA A 197 -0.77 -5.46 -24.69
CA ALA A 197 -0.88 -6.44 -25.77
C ALA A 197 -0.01 -7.69 -25.54
N GLY A 198 1.08 -7.54 -24.77
CA GLY A 198 1.94 -8.63 -24.30
C GLY A 198 1.42 -9.37 -23.07
N GLY A 199 0.25 -9.01 -22.54
CA GLY A 199 -0.41 -9.69 -21.41
C GLY A 199 -0.31 -8.99 -20.06
N SER A 200 0.28 -7.80 -19.97
CA SER A 200 0.29 -7.01 -18.72
C SER A 200 -1.10 -6.43 -18.42
N GLN A 201 -1.51 -6.43 -17.15
CA GLN A 201 -2.73 -5.73 -16.71
C GLN A 201 -2.42 -4.29 -16.27
N VAL A 202 -3.41 -3.41 -16.41
CA VAL A 202 -3.38 -2.07 -15.80
C VAL A 202 -3.73 -2.21 -14.33
N VAL A 203 -3.04 -1.43 -13.50
CA VAL A 203 -3.33 -1.37 -12.06
C VAL A 203 -3.48 0.08 -11.62
N ASP A 204 -4.50 0.32 -10.81
CA ASP A 204 -4.52 1.47 -9.92
C ASP A 204 -3.72 1.15 -8.67
N TRP A 205 -3.10 2.16 -8.07
CA TRP A 205 -2.40 1.96 -6.81
C TRP A 205 -2.45 3.18 -5.90
N THR A 206 -2.30 2.96 -4.60
CA THR A 206 -2.11 4.05 -3.65
C THR A 206 -1.05 3.68 -2.63
N LEU A 207 -0.54 4.69 -1.94
CA LEU A 207 0.47 4.55 -0.90
C LEU A 207 -0.02 5.24 0.37
N MET A 208 0.10 4.52 1.48
CA MET A 208 -0.27 4.98 2.80
C MET A 208 0.91 4.70 3.73
N VAL A 209 1.22 5.63 4.61
CA VAL A 209 2.27 5.46 5.61
C VAL A 209 1.72 5.86 6.96
N THR A 210 1.84 4.96 7.93
CA THR A 210 1.39 5.18 9.31
C THR A 210 2.56 4.96 10.24
N VAL A 211 2.84 5.92 11.12
CA VAL A 211 3.76 5.75 12.25
C VAL A 211 2.94 5.65 13.52
N THR A 212 3.29 4.71 14.39
CA THR A 212 2.66 4.53 15.71
C THR A 212 3.73 4.72 16.76
N ALA A 213 3.46 5.58 17.75
CA ALA A 213 4.40 5.89 18.81
C ALA A 213 3.67 6.15 20.13
N HIS A 214 4.39 5.98 21.24
CA HIS A 214 3.94 6.42 22.55
C HIS A 214 3.81 7.95 22.59
N THR A 215 2.90 8.48 23.43
CA THR A 215 2.59 9.92 23.49
C THR A 215 3.83 10.80 23.69
N ALA A 216 4.79 10.36 24.51
CA ALA A 216 6.03 11.11 24.77
C ALA A 216 6.96 11.19 23.54
N ASP A 217 6.88 10.21 22.64
CA ASP A 217 7.72 10.09 21.45
C ASP A 217 7.06 10.65 20.19
N LEU A 218 5.76 10.96 20.23
CA LEU A 218 4.99 11.42 19.07
C LEU A 218 5.62 12.61 18.32
N PRO A 219 6.14 13.66 18.98
CA PRO A 219 6.79 14.76 18.26
C PRO A 219 8.02 14.31 17.45
N ALA A 220 8.80 13.37 18.00
CA ALA A 220 9.97 12.83 17.32
C ALA A 220 9.56 11.90 16.17
N ALA A 221 8.52 11.07 16.36
CA ALA A 221 7.98 10.21 15.33
C ALA A 221 7.41 10.99 14.14
N ARG A 222 6.64 12.07 14.41
CA ARG A 222 6.15 13.00 13.37
C ARG A 222 7.31 13.61 12.59
N GLN A 223 8.34 14.12 13.28
CA GLN A 223 9.50 14.71 12.64
C GLN A 223 10.26 13.72 11.74
N GLU A 224 10.44 12.48 12.20
CA GLU A 224 11.10 11.43 11.42
C GLU A 224 10.31 11.08 10.16
N LEU A 225 8.99 10.88 10.31
CA LEU A 225 8.10 10.59 9.18
C LEU A 225 8.08 11.75 8.16
N GLU A 226 7.95 12.99 8.61
CA GLU A 226 7.97 14.18 7.73
C GLU A 226 9.27 14.29 6.94
N ARG A 227 10.41 14.00 7.59
CA ARG A 227 11.72 13.98 6.91
C ARG A 227 11.77 12.88 5.85
N ALA A 228 11.29 11.68 6.15
CA ALA A 228 11.24 10.57 5.20
C ALA A 228 10.33 10.88 4.00
N VAL A 229 9.14 11.40 4.26
CA VAL A 229 8.19 11.86 3.22
C VAL A 229 8.82 12.95 2.35
N LYS A 230 9.45 13.96 2.95
CA LYS A 230 10.11 15.06 2.21
C LYS A 230 11.29 14.58 1.36
N THR A 231 12.00 13.54 1.81
CA THR A 231 13.14 12.95 1.10
C THR A 231 12.71 12.08 -0.09
N THR A 232 11.49 11.54 -0.04
CA THR A 232 10.89 10.69 -1.08
C THR A 232 10.48 11.52 -2.30
N ARG A 233 11.47 11.87 -3.13
CA ARG A 233 11.27 12.75 -4.30
C ARG A 233 10.45 12.05 -5.39
N GLY A 234 9.37 12.70 -5.82
CA GLY A 234 8.53 12.22 -6.93
C GLY A 234 7.20 11.61 -6.47
N ILE A 235 7.08 11.28 -5.19
CA ILE A 235 5.82 10.89 -4.55
C ILE A 235 5.39 12.04 -3.65
N ARG A 236 4.19 12.59 -3.89
CA ARG A 236 3.65 13.66 -3.05
C ARG A 236 2.64 13.07 -2.10
N MET A 237 2.91 13.22 -0.80
CA MET A 237 2.00 12.76 0.26
C MET A 237 1.44 13.96 1.02
N ARG A 238 0.35 13.73 1.74
CA ARG A 238 -0.25 14.68 2.69
C ARG A 238 -0.72 13.93 3.94
N PRO A 239 -0.81 14.60 5.09
CA PRO A 239 -1.46 14.02 6.26
C PRO A 239 -2.90 13.59 5.95
N ALA A 240 -3.36 12.51 6.58
CA ALA A 240 -4.70 11.97 6.47
C ALA A 240 -5.70 12.73 7.37
N TYR A 241 -5.81 14.04 7.16
CA TYR A 241 -6.64 14.90 8.01
C TYR A 241 -8.10 14.42 8.08
N GLY A 242 -8.60 14.18 9.30
CA GLY A 242 -9.97 13.72 9.56
C GLY A 242 -10.28 12.30 9.09
N ALA A 243 -9.27 11.50 8.75
CA ALA A 243 -9.43 10.13 8.28
C ALA A 243 -8.32 9.21 8.83
N GLN A 244 -7.81 9.50 10.03
CA GLN A 244 -6.64 8.81 10.57
C GLN A 244 -6.95 7.35 10.89
N ALA A 245 -8.08 7.07 11.53
CA ALA A 245 -8.53 5.70 11.83
C ALA A 245 -8.78 4.89 10.54
N ALA A 246 -9.44 5.47 9.55
CA ALA A 246 -9.72 4.80 8.27
C ALA A 246 -8.42 4.46 7.51
N VAL A 247 -7.46 5.37 7.49
CA VAL A 247 -6.16 5.15 6.84
C VAL A 247 -5.32 4.16 7.62
N PHE A 248 -5.34 4.22 8.96
CA PHE A 248 -4.69 3.23 9.81
C PHE A 248 -5.22 1.82 9.52
N ALA A 249 -6.54 1.66 9.48
CA ALA A 249 -7.23 0.39 9.28
C ALA A 249 -6.97 -0.19 7.88
N ALA A 250 -7.00 0.65 6.84
CA ALA A 250 -6.60 0.27 5.48
C ALA A 250 -5.15 -0.22 5.37
N GLY A 251 -4.30 0.18 6.32
CA GLY A 251 -2.93 -0.29 6.39
C GLY A 251 -2.77 -1.67 7.02
N LEU A 252 -3.80 -2.22 7.68
CA LEU A 252 -3.74 -3.53 8.33
C LEU A 252 -3.88 -4.65 7.30
N PRO A 253 -3.37 -5.88 7.57
CA PRO A 253 -3.57 -7.05 6.70
C PRO A 253 -5.00 -7.62 6.79
N LEU A 254 -5.98 -6.77 7.05
CA LEU A 254 -7.39 -7.12 7.24
C LEU A 254 -8.15 -6.63 6.02
N VAL A 255 -9.09 -7.44 5.53
CA VAL A 255 -9.82 -7.18 4.29
C VAL A 255 -10.57 -5.85 4.38
N TYR A 256 -9.94 -4.79 3.87
CA TYR A 256 -10.47 -3.44 3.70
C TYR A 256 -9.76 -2.82 2.49
N SER A 257 -10.45 -2.72 1.35
CA SER A 257 -9.92 -2.01 0.18
C SER A 257 -10.29 -0.53 0.28
N PRO A 258 -9.32 0.41 0.39
CA PRO A 258 -9.60 1.84 0.32
C PRO A 258 -9.90 2.32 -1.12
N LEU A 259 -9.72 1.45 -2.12
CA LEU A 259 -10.04 1.75 -3.51
C LEU A 259 -11.51 1.38 -3.75
N VAL A 260 -12.31 2.39 -4.07
CA VAL A 260 -13.74 2.26 -4.36
C VAL A 260 -13.91 1.69 -5.78
N LYS A 261 -14.80 0.71 -5.93
CA LYS A 261 -15.32 0.28 -7.23
C LYS A 261 -16.50 1.21 -7.54
N ASP A 262 -16.40 2.00 -8.59
CA ASP A 262 -17.52 2.85 -9.06
C ASP A 262 -18.70 2.00 -9.56
#